data_AF-A0A817PAC1-F1
#
_entry.id   AF-A0A817PAC1-F1
#
_cell.length_a   1.000
_cell.length_b   1.000
_cell.length_c   1.000
_cell.angle_alpha   90.00
_cell.angle_beta   90.00
_cell.angle_gamma   90.00
#
_symmetry.space_group_name_H-M   'P 1'
#
loop_
_entity.id
_entity.type
_entity.pdbx_description
1 polymer ?
#
loop_
_entity_poly.entity_id
_entity_poly.type
_entity_poly.pdbx_seq_one_letter_code
_entity_poly.pdbx_strand_id
1 'polypeptide(L)'
;MLGSIFKIVSIERIEDEKLWSIKFVLSSNGESGMKPANESLKTTLGNQATLISLGNLFYEMGRLNTAEKYYKKLLNVLNKDDRNLSQLYKRLGNITLSNDDYQSADRYDRKALELELQSPS
;
A
#
# COMPACT_ATOMS: atom_id res chain seq x y z
N MET A 1 1.51 -23.54 -1.67
CA MET A 1 0.36 -22.94 -0.96
C MET A 1 -0.58 -22.33 -2.00
N LEU A 2 -1.85 -22.73 -2.03
CA LEU A 2 -2.87 -22.04 -2.84
C LEU A 2 -3.09 -20.65 -2.22
N GLY A 3 -2.65 -19.59 -2.91
CA GLY A 3 -2.97 -18.23 -2.49
C GLY A 3 -4.42 -17.91 -2.83
N SER A 4 -5.22 -17.53 -1.84
CA SER A 4 -6.58 -17.01 -2.07
C SER A 4 -6.49 -15.68 -2.82
N ILE A 5 -7.17 -15.60 -3.97
CA ILE A 5 -7.27 -14.38 -4.78
C ILE A 5 -8.62 -13.73 -4.48
N PHE A 6 -8.59 -12.42 -4.23
CA PHE A 6 -9.77 -11.61 -3.97
C PHE A 6 -10.05 -10.69 -5.15
N LYS A 7 -11.30 -10.62 -5.59
CA LYS A 7 -11.81 -9.65 -6.56
C LYS A 7 -12.48 -8.51 -5.79
N ILE A 8 -12.14 -7.27 -6.12
CA ILE A 8 -12.80 -6.09 -5.54
C ILE A 8 -14.20 -5.98 -6.13
N VAL A 9 -15.20 -5.84 -5.27
CA VAL A 9 -16.62 -5.74 -5.63
C VAL A 9 -17.10 -4.30 -5.58
N SER A 10 -16.78 -3.56 -4.53
CA SER A 10 -17.12 -2.14 -4.42
C SER A 10 -16.10 -1.39 -3.59
N ILE A 11 -15.94 -0.11 -3.91
CA ILE A 11 -15.17 0.85 -3.13
C ILE A 11 -16.10 2.01 -2.85
N GLU A 12 -16.43 2.20 -1.58
CA GLU A 12 -17.38 3.20 -1.13
C GLU A 12 -16.65 4.14 -0.18
N ARG A 13 -16.78 5.45 -0.40
CA ARG A 13 -16.31 6.43 0.56
C ARG A 13 -17.31 6.45 1.71
N ILE A 14 -16.83 6.30 2.93
CA ILE A 14 -17.68 6.42 4.10
C ILE A 14 -17.87 7.93 4.33
N GLU A 15 -19.07 8.44 4.07
CA GLU A 15 -19.41 9.82 4.39
C GLU A 15 -19.24 9.99 5.91
N ASP A 16 -18.52 11.03 6.32
CA ASP A 16 -18.06 11.35 7.68
C ASP A 16 -16.65 10.90 8.08
N GLU A 17 -16.03 9.95 7.37
CA GLU A 17 -14.64 9.57 7.63
C GLU A 17 -13.77 9.73 6.38
N LYS A 18 -12.48 10.07 6.52
CA LYS A 18 -11.52 10.01 5.40
C LYS A 18 -11.16 8.55 5.05
N LEU A 19 -12.10 7.63 5.23
CA LEU A 19 -11.94 6.19 5.07
C LEU A 19 -12.73 5.69 3.87
N TRP A 20 -12.17 4.64 3.25
CA TRP A 20 -12.76 3.94 2.12
C TRP A 20 -13.08 2.52 2.54
N SER A 21 -14.33 2.12 2.37
CA SER A 21 -14.77 0.73 2.49
C SER A 21 -14.47 0.02 1.18
N ILE A 22 -13.73 -1.09 1.22
CA ILE A 22 -13.46 -1.91 0.06
C ILE A 22 -14.04 -3.30 0.29
N LYS A 23 -15.06 -3.66 -0.49
CA LYS A 23 -15.69 -4.97 -0.46
C LYS A 23 -14.98 -5.89 -1.45
N PHE A 24 -14.70 -7.12 -1.03
CA PHE A 24 -14.09 -8.15 -1.89
C PHE A 24 -14.91 -9.43 -1.90
N VAL A 25 -14.75 -10.21 -2.98
CA VAL A 25 -15.23 -11.58 -3.11
C VAL A 25 -14.05 -12.50 -3.40
N LEU A 26 -14.01 -13.64 -2.73
CA LEU A 26 -13.07 -14.72 -3.01
C LEU A 26 -13.28 -15.21 -4.46
N SER A 27 -12.28 -15.05 -5.31
CA SER A 27 -12.29 -15.62 -6.65
C SER A 27 -11.17 -16.64 -6.76
N SER A 28 -11.50 -17.92 -6.82
CA SER A 28 -10.58 -18.95 -7.28
C SER A 28 -10.36 -18.76 -8.78
N ASN A 29 -9.42 -17.92 -9.18
CA ASN A 29 -8.57 -18.05 -10.38
C ASN A 29 -7.77 -16.78 -10.63
N GLY A 30 -6.62 -16.98 -11.29
CA GLY A 30 -5.46 -16.09 -11.43
C GLY A 30 -5.70 -14.63 -11.78
N GLU A 31 -4.64 -13.85 -11.57
CA GLU A 31 -4.32 -12.41 -11.79
C GLU A 31 -5.25 -11.50 -12.63
N SER A 32 -6.12 -12.05 -13.47
CA SER A 32 -7.10 -11.38 -14.33
C SER A 32 -8.09 -10.49 -13.55
N GLY A 33 -8.50 -10.88 -12.33
CA GLY A 33 -9.45 -10.09 -11.53
C GLY A 33 -8.90 -8.77 -10.97
N MET A 34 -7.58 -8.61 -10.88
CA MET A 34 -6.95 -7.44 -10.28
C MET A 34 -6.76 -6.28 -11.25
N LYS A 35 -6.61 -6.56 -12.57
CA LYS A 35 -6.45 -5.50 -13.57
C LYS A 35 -7.69 -4.58 -13.67
N PRO A 36 -8.93 -5.10 -13.78
CA PRO A 36 -10.12 -4.25 -13.83
C PRO A 36 -10.28 -3.43 -12.54
N ALA A 37 -10.04 -4.06 -11.38
CA ALA A 37 -10.15 -3.39 -10.09
C ALA A 37 -9.15 -2.25 -9.91
N ASN A 38 -7.90 -2.43 -10.38
CA ASN A 38 -6.88 -1.39 -10.34
C ASN A 38 -7.27 -0.19 -11.22
N GLU A 39 -7.81 -0.42 -12.42
CA GLU A 39 -8.24 0.67 -13.30
C GLU A 39 -9.47 1.40 -12.74
N SER A 40 -10.45 0.68 -12.17
CA SER A 40 -11.61 1.31 -11.51
C SER A 40 -11.19 2.14 -10.29
N LEU A 41 -10.30 1.61 -9.44
CA LEU A 41 -9.73 2.37 -8.31
C LEU A 41 -9.03 3.65 -8.79
N LYS A 42 -8.21 3.52 -9.84
CA LYS A 42 -7.44 4.61 -10.43
C LYS A 42 -8.33 5.75 -10.92
N THR A 43 -9.45 5.42 -11.57
CA THR A 43 -10.43 6.43 -12.03
C THR A 43 -11.14 7.15 -10.88
N THR A 44 -11.38 6.47 -9.75
CA THR A 44 -12.17 7.02 -8.65
C THR A 44 -11.33 7.76 -7.60
N LEU A 45 -10.12 7.27 -7.29
CA LEU A 45 -9.31 7.76 -6.17
C LEU A 45 -8.12 8.64 -6.60
N GLY A 46 -7.81 8.68 -7.89
CA GLY A 46 -6.56 9.26 -8.39
C GLY A 46 -5.36 8.32 -8.18
N ASN A 47 -4.31 8.52 -8.98
CA ASN A 47 -3.17 7.60 -9.06
C ASN A 47 -2.48 7.36 -7.71
N GLN A 48 -2.19 8.41 -6.94
CA GLN A 48 -1.45 8.29 -5.67
C GLN A 48 -2.27 7.58 -4.57
N ALA A 49 -3.51 8.00 -4.34
CA ALA A 49 -4.36 7.37 -3.32
C ALA A 49 -4.68 5.91 -3.67
N THR A 50 -4.83 5.58 -4.96
CA THR A 50 -4.98 4.20 -5.43
C THR A 50 -3.77 3.34 -5.09
N LEU A 51 -2.56 3.84 -5.36
CA LEU A 51 -1.31 3.11 -5.08
C LEU A 51 -1.10 2.88 -3.58
N ILE A 52 -1.46 3.86 -2.71
CA ILE A 52 -1.42 3.71 -1.25
C ILE A 52 -2.37 2.61 -0.81
N SER A 53 -3.64 2.70 -1.21
CA SER A 53 -4.69 1.74 -0.81
C SER A 53 -4.35 0.32 -1.26
N LEU A 54 -3.84 0.15 -2.48
CA LEU A 54 -3.40 -1.16 -2.98
C LEU A 54 -2.18 -1.69 -2.25
N GLY A 55 -1.17 -0.85 -2.00
CA GLY A 55 0.00 -1.24 -1.22
C GLY A 55 -0.40 -1.76 0.15
N ASN A 56 -1.24 -1.02 0.87
CA ASN A 56 -1.77 -1.41 2.18
C ASN A 56 -2.57 -2.70 2.11
N LEU A 57 -3.46 -2.83 1.13
CA LEU A 57 -4.23 -4.04 0.95
C LEU A 57 -3.34 -5.28 0.79
N PHE A 58 -2.32 -5.21 -0.07
CA PHE A 58 -1.40 -6.33 -0.27
C PHE A 58 -0.55 -6.61 0.97
N TYR A 59 -0.21 -5.58 1.74
CA TYR A 59 0.50 -5.73 3.00
C TYR A 59 -0.35 -6.49 4.02
N GLU A 60 -1.60 -6.09 4.23
CA GLU A 60 -2.53 -6.77 5.16
C GLU A 60 -2.85 -8.20 4.71
N MET A 61 -2.81 -8.48 3.40
CA MET A 61 -2.96 -9.84 2.84
C MET A 61 -1.70 -10.71 2.98
N GLY A 62 -0.62 -10.21 3.58
CA GLY A 62 0.68 -10.91 3.66
C GLY A 62 1.39 -11.06 2.31
N ARG A 63 0.90 -10.41 1.24
CA ARG A 63 1.53 -10.40 -0.08
C ARG A 63 2.61 -9.32 -0.15
N LEU A 64 3.61 -9.46 0.71
CA LEU A 64 4.62 -8.43 0.99
C LEU A 64 5.42 -8.02 -0.27
N ASN A 65 5.80 -8.97 -1.12
CA ASN A 65 6.48 -8.69 -2.39
C ASN A 65 5.64 -7.82 -3.35
N THR A 66 4.31 -7.98 -3.34
CA THR A 66 3.42 -7.15 -4.16
C THR A 66 3.27 -5.77 -3.51
N ALA A 67 3.05 -5.72 -2.19
CA ALA A 67 2.96 -4.47 -1.44
C ALA A 67 4.19 -3.58 -1.64
N GLU A 68 5.38 -4.17 -1.56
CA GLU A 68 6.67 -3.49 -1.76
C GLU A 68 6.76 -2.82 -3.14
N LYS A 69 6.31 -3.50 -4.20
CA LYS A 69 6.28 -2.93 -5.57
C LYS A 69 5.41 -1.68 -5.64
N TYR A 70 4.25 -1.69 -4.99
CA TYR A 70 3.35 -0.54 -4.97
C TYR A 70 3.93 0.60 -4.13
N TYR A 71 4.51 0.32 -2.96
CA TYR A 71 5.17 1.33 -2.14
C TYR A 71 6.38 1.97 -2.84
N LYS A 72 7.24 1.19 -3.51
CA LYS A 72 8.36 1.74 -4.29
C LYS A 72 7.88 2.60 -5.47
N LYS A 73 6.79 2.21 -6.15
CA LYS A 73 6.17 3.08 -7.16
C LYS A 73 5.66 4.38 -6.56
N LEU A 74 5.07 4.30 -5.37
CA LEU A 74 4.56 5.47 -4.66
C LEU A 74 5.70 6.45 -4.30
N LEU A 75 6.85 5.96 -3.85
CA LEU A 75 8.03 6.78 -3.58
C LEU A 75 8.49 7.63 -4.78
N ASN A 76 8.27 7.16 -6.01
CA ASN A 76 8.66 7.88 -7.22
C ASN A 76 7.66 8.96 -7.64
N VAL A 77 6.46 8.98 -7.05
CA VAL A 77 5.38 9.92 -7.43
C VAL A 77 5.00 10.88 -6.31
N LEU A 78 5.41 10.61 -5.06
CA LEU A 78 5.16 11.51 -3.94
C LEU A 78 6.20 12.63 -3.90
N ASN A 79 5.76 13.81 -3.47
CA ASN A 79 6.65 14.91 -3.12
C ASN A 79 7.36 14.61 -1.81
N LYS A 80 8.53 15.21 -1.59
CA LYS A 80 9.36 15.02 -0.38
C LYS A 80 8.64 15.41 0.92
N ASP A 81 7.67 16.31 0.83
CA ASP A 81 6.87 16.80 1.96
C ASP A 81 5.53 16.06 2.10
N ASP A 82 5.33 14.96 1.36
CA ASP A 82 4.08 14.20 1.47
C ASP A 82 4.01 13.49 2.82
N ARG A 83 2.94 13.80 3.56
CA ARG A 83 2.64 13.25 4.90
C ARG A 83 2.60 11.73 4.97
N ASN A 84 2.43 11.03 3.85
CA ASN A 84 2.40 9.56 3.82
C ASN A 84 3.80 8.94 3.74
N LEU A 85 4.86 9.72 3.43
CA LEU A 85 6.20 9.19 3.22
C LEU A 85 6.76 8.46 4.45
N SER A 86 6.60 9.02 5.64
CA SER A 86 7.05 8.36 6.88
C SER A 86 6.42 6.97 7.01
N GLN A 87 5.09 6.90 6.92
CA GLN A 87 4.37 5.63 7.03
C GLN A 87 4.78 4.64 5.92
N LEU A 88 5.05 5.14 4.72
CA LEU A 88 5.50 4.33 3.60
C LEU A 88 6.86 3.69 3.86
N TYR A 89 7.80 4.47 4.40
CA TYR A 89 9.12 3.97 4.79
C TYR A 89 9.01 2.95 5.93
N LYS A 90 8.17 3.15 6.95
CA LYS A 90 7.92 2.13 8.00
C LYS A 90 7.40 0.82 7.42
N ARG A 91 6.45 0.89 6.47
CA ARG A 91 5.93 -0.32 5.84
C ARG A 91 6.99 -1.05 5.01
N LEU A 92 7.86 -0.31 4.31
CA LEU A 92 9.02 -0.91 3.62
C LEU A 92 10.03 -1.52 4.60
N GLY A 93 10.30 -0.86 5.72
CA GLY A 93 11.13 -1.38 6.82
C GLY A 93 10.61 -2.71 7.34
N ASN A 94 9.32 -2.79 7.66
CA ASN A 94 8.66 -4.02 8.10
C ASN A 94 8.73 -5.15 7.05
N ILE A 95 8.55 -4.83 5.76
CA ILE A 95 8.69 -5.83 4.68
C ILE A 95 10.13 -6.36 4.64
N THR A 96 11.13 -5.48 4.67
CA THR A 96 12.53 -5.90 4.66
C THR A 96 12.91 -6.70 5.90
N LEU A 97 12.36 -6.34 7.06
CA LEU A 97 12.53 -7.10 8.30
C LEU A 97 11.94 -8.52 8.17
N SER A 98 10.77 -8.67 7.55
CA SER A 98 10.16 -9.99 7.31
C SER A 98 10.96 -10.88 6.34
N ASN A 99 11.84 -10.27 5.55
CA ASN A 99 12.75 -10.93 4.62
C ASN A 99 14.16 -11.11 5.21
N ASP A 100 14.34 -10.90 6.51
CA ASP A 100 15.64 -10.95 7.21
C ASP A 100 16.70 -9.95 6.66
N ASP A 101 16.29 -8.92 5.92
CA ASP A 101 17.17 -7.83 5.46
C ASP A 101 17.17 -6.70 6.50
N TYR A 102 17.83 -6.98 7.62
CA TYR A 102 17.97 -6.06 8.75
C TYR A 102 18.66 -4.74 8.36
N GLN A 103 19.57 -4.77 7.39
CA GLN A 103 20.30 -3.58 6.97
C GLN A 103 19.39 -2.62 6.20
N SER A 104 18.53 -3.14 5.32
CA SER A 104 17.53 -2.31 4.64
C SER A 104 16.44 -1.86 5.59
N ALA A 105 16.04 -2.69 6.55
CA ALA A 105 15.07 -2.32 7.57
C ALA A 105 15.54 -1.09 8.37
N ASP A 106 16.75 -1.12 8.93
CA ASP A 106 17.33 0.02 9.66
C ASP A 106 17.38 1.29 8.81
N ARG A 107 17.76 1.18 7.52
CA ARG A 107 17.76 2.32 6.60
C ARG A 107 16.38 2.92 6.40
N TYR A 108 15.35 2.10 6.25
CA TYR A 108 13.98 2.56 6.05
C TYR A 108 13.39 3.16 7.32
N ASP A 109 13.63 2.54 8.48
CA ASP A 109 13.16 3.04 9.76
C ASP A 109 13.80 4.39 10.13
N ARG A 110 15.10 4.58 9.86
CA ARG A 110 15.77 5.89 10.04
C ARG A 110 15.16 6.98 9.19
N LYS A 111 14.84 6.68 7.93
CA LYS A 111 14.18 7.66 7.03
C LYS A 111 12.78 8.01 7.51
N ALA A 112 12.02 7.03 7.99
CA ALA A 112 10.71 7.29 8.56
C ALA A 112 10.81 8.20 9.79
N LEU A 113 11.75 7.92 10.70
CA LEU A 113 11.99 8.71 11.90
C LEU A 113 12.43 10.14 11.56
N GLU A 114 13.33 10.31 10.60
CA GLU A 114 13.76 11.64 10.14
C GLU A 114 12.56 12.48 9.68
N LEU A 115 11.64 11.90 8.91
CA LEU A 115 10.44 12.58 8.43
C LEU A 115 9.42 12.88 9.54
N GLU A 116 9.26 11.96 10.52
CA GLU A 116 8.42 12.21 11.70
C GLU A 116 8.97 13.38 12.53
N LEU A 117 10.29 13.48 12.68
CA LEU A 117 10.94 14.57 13.43
C LEU A 117 10.90 15.91 12.67
N GLN A 118 10.94 15.88 11.33
CA GLN A 118 10.85 17.07 10.48
C GLN A 118 9.42 17.61 10.31
N SER A 119 8.41 16.82 10.67
CA SER A 119 7.00 17.19 10.58
C SER A 119 6.39 17.41 11.97
N PRO A 120 6.75 18.49 12.69
CA PRO A 120 6.17 18.76 14.01
C PRO A 120 4.65 18.95 13.85
N SER A 121 3.92 18.18 14.65
CA SER A 121 2.46 18.17 14.79
C SER A 121 1.86 19.55 14.99
#